data_AF-A0A381S4U0-F1
#
_entry.id   AF-A0A381S4U0-F1
#
_cell.length_a   1.000
_cell.length_b   1.000
_cell.length_c   1.000
_cell.angle_alpha   90.00
_cell.angle_beta   90.00
_cell.angle_gamma   90.00
#
_symmetry.space_group_name_H-M   'P 1'
#
loop_
_entity.id
_entity.type
_entity.pdbx_description
1 polymer ?
#
loop_
_entity_poly.entity_id
_entity_poly.type
_entity_poly.pdbx_seq_one_letter_code
_entity_poly.pdbx_strand_id
1 'polypeptide(L)' 'DPGDYPPHYEEEELTPVGWAVAISDDYGDARPRVILTVEELGRPGQGLVGHLTPEAARRLRVALRDGLVELGEDPGS' A
#
# COMPACT_ATOMS: atom_id res chain seq x y z
N ASP A 1 8.73 13.31 5.49
CA ASP A 1 9.76 14.13 6.14
C ASP A 1 10.88 13.18 6.60
N PRO A 2 12.17 13.50 6.49
CA PRO A 2 13.21 12.70 7.14
C PRO A 2 12.94 12.38 8.62
N GLY A 3 12.16 13.22 9.31
CA GLY A 3 11.69 12.98 10.69
C GLY A 3 10.64 11.88 10.87
N ASP A 4 10.07 11.33 9.78
CA ASP A 4 9.10 10.23 9.83
C ASP A 4 9.77 8.85 9.99
N TYR A 5 11.11 8.80 9.98
CA TYR A 5 11.89 7.57 10.06
C TYR A 5 12.54 7.39 11.45
N PRO A 6 12.81 6.15 11.90
CA PRO A 6 13.46 5.87 13.18
C PRO A 6 14.83 6.58 13.33
N PRO A 7 15.25 6.92 14.56
CA PRO A 7 16.58 7.50 14.79
C PRO A 7 17.68 6.50 14.42
N HIS A 8 18.78 7.00 13.86
CA HIS A 8 19.88 6.20 13.26
C HIS A 8 19.53 5.43 11.99
N TYR A 9 18.44 5.83 11.33
CA TYR A 9 18.13 5.39 9.98
C TYR A 9 19.23 5.81 9.00
N GLU A 10 19.90 4.84 8.38
CA GLU A 10 20.75 5.05 7.20
C GLU A 10 19.85 4.98 5.95
N GLU A 11 20.00 5.89 4.98
CA GLU A 11 19.17 5.94 3.75
C GLU A 11 19.15 4.62 2.95
N GLU A 12 20.12 3.74 3.20
CA GLU A 12 20.27 2.43 2.58
C GLU A 12 19.36 1.35 3.21
N GLU A 13 18.76 1.59 4.38
CA GLU A 13 17.93 0.62 5.11
C GLU A 13 16.43 0.66 4.75
N LEU A 14 15.94 1.75 4.16
CA LEU A 14 14.54 1.88 3.73
C LEU A 14 14.50 2.21 2.25
N THR A 15 13.80 1.37 1.52
CA THR A 15 13.55 1.59 0.10
C THR A 15 12.40 2.58 -0.05
N PRO A 16 12.60 3.77 -0.63
CA PRO A 16 11.50 4.69 -0.88
C PRO A 16 10.55 4.06 -1.91
N VAL A 17 9.27 3.95 -1.55
CA VAL A 17 8.26 3.32 -2.40
C VAL A 17 7.23 4.32 -2.90
N GLY A 18 6.89 4.21 -4.18
CA GLY A 18 5.66 4.75 -4.75
C GLY A 18 4.55 3.71 -4.67
N TRP A 19 3.31 4.17 -4.65
CA TRP A 19 2.14 3.29 -4.72
C TRP A 19 1.07 3.84 -5.65
N ALA A 20 0.29 2.93 -6.23
CA ALA A 20 -0.84 3.26 -7.08
C ALA A 20 -1.98 2.27 -6.84
N VAL A 21 -3.21 2.78 -6.95
CA VAL A 21 -4.43 1.98 -6.89
C VAL A 21 -5.15 2.05 -8.24
N ALA A 22 -5.50 0.88 -8.76
CA ALA A 22 -6.31 0.72 -9.97
C ALA A 22 -7.45 -0.27 -9.75
N ILE A 23 -8.39 -0.32 -10.69
CA ILE A 23 -9.47 -1.31 -10.72
C ILE A 23 -9.37 -2.07 -12.03
N SER A 24 -9.54 -3.39 -11.98
CA SER A 24 -9.61 -4.24 -13.15
C SER A 24 -10.73 -5.26 -12.98
N ASP A 25 -11.43 -5.56 -14.06
CA ASP A 25 -12.48 -6.59 -14.16
C ASP A 25 -12.12 -7.73 -15.12
N ASP A 26 -10.91 -7.69 -15.70
CA ASP A 26 -10.42 -8.68 -16.67
C ASP A 26 -9.93 -9.97 -16.00
N TYR A 27 -10.87 -10.68 -15.38
CA TYR A 27 -10.64 -11.98 -14.75
C TYR A 27 -11.62 -13.01 -15.28
N GLY A 28 -11.20 -14.27 -15.30
CA GLY A 28 -12.03 -15.37 -15.80
C GLY A 28 -13.33 -15.63 -15.02
N ASP A 29 -13.49 -15.04 -13.82
CA ASP A 29 -14.71 -15.13 -13.03
C ASP A 29 -15.60 -13.86 -13.14
N ALA A 30 -15.23 -12.90 -13.99
CA ALA A 30 -15.95 -11.66 -14.27
C ALA A 30 -16.23 -10.79 -13.03
N ARG A 31 -15.40 -10.87 -11.98
CA ARG A 31 -15.51 -9.98 -10.80
C ARG A 31 -14.40 -8.92 -10.81
N PRO A 32 -14.66 -7.68 -10.37
CA PRO A 32 -13.62 -6.66 -10.28
C PRO A 32 -12.68 -6.88 -9.08
N ARG A 33 -11.42 -6.49 -9.23
CA ARG A 33 -10.38 -6.45 -8.19
C ARG A 33 -9.86 -5.03 -8.03
N VAL A 34 -9.44 -4.72 -6.81
CA VAL A 34 -8.56 -3.58 -6.54
C VAL A 34 -7.13 -4.04 -6.81
N ILE A 35 -6.41 -3.33 -7.66
CA ILE A 35 -4.99 -3.55 -7.89
C ILE A 35 -4.22 -2.55 -7.05
N LEU A 36 -3.36 -3.03 -6.16
CA LEU A 36 -2.40 -2.23 -5.42
C LEU A 36 -1.00 -2.50 -5.95
N THR A 37 -0.37 -1.49 -6.53
CA THR A 37 1.05 -1.54 -6.89
C THR A 37 1.86 -0.84 -5.81
N VAL A 38 2.93 -1.48 -5.36
CA VAL A 38 3.95 -0.90 -4.48
C VAL A 38 5.31 -1.15 -5.13
N GLU A 39 6.01 -0.09 -5.50
CA GLU A 39 7.28 -0.20 -6.22
C GLU A 39 8.32 0.79 -5.72
N GLU A 40 9.59 0.40 -5.79
CA GLU A 40 10.71 1.28 -5.46
C GLU A 40 10.80 2.45 -6.46
N LEU A 41 10.94 3.66 -5.93
CA LEU A 41 11.12 4.85 -6.76
C LEU A 41 12.40 4.74 -7.60
N GLY A 42 12.30 5.06 -8.89
CA GLY A 42 13.43 4.97 -9.83
C GLY A 42 13.69 3.56 -10.38
N ARG A 43 12.95 2.53 -9.93
CA ARG A 43 13.05 1.14 -10.43
C ARG A 43 11.69 0.61 -10.89
N PRO A 44 11.06 1.25 -11.89
CA PRO A 44 9.70 0.90 -12.31
C PRO A 44 9.60 -0.55 -12.77
N GLY A 45 8.50 -1.21 -12.42
CA GLY A 45 8.22 -2.59 -12.82
C GLY A 45 8.96 -3.68 -12.03
N GLN A 46 9.69 -3.31 -10.97
CA GLN A 46 10.35 -4.25 -10.06
C GLN A 46 9.62 -4.40 -8.71
N GLY A 47 8.48 -3.72 -8.55
CA GLY A 47 7.64 -3.78 -7.36
C GLY A 47 6.72 -5.00 -7.27
N LEU A 48 5.83 -4.97 -6.28
CA LEU A 48 4.77 -5.95 -6.09
C LEU A 48 3.43 -5.39 -6.61
N VAL A 49 2.67 -6.25 -7.28
CA VAL A 49 1.31 -5.95 -7.73
C VAL A 49 0.33 -6.92 -7.07
N GLY A 50 -0.47 -6.41 -6.14
CA GLY A 50 -1.48 -7.16 -5.42
C GLY A 50 -2.84 -7.05 -6.11
N HIS A 51 -3.40 -8.17 -6.54
CA HIS A 51 -4.76 -8.25 -7.09
C HIS A 51 -5.73 -8.63 -5.97
N LEU A 52 -6.33 -7.63 -5.33
CA LEU A 52 -7.13 -7.80 -4.13
C LEU A 52 -8.60 -8.01 -4.47
N THR A 53 -9.18 -9.09 -3.94
CA THR A 53 -10.63 -9.25 -3.89
C THR A 53 -11.24 -8.13 -3.02
N PRO A 54 -12.55 -7.84 -3.16
CA PRO A 54 -13.22 -6.87 -2.28
C PRO A 54 -13.04 -7.16 -0.79
N GLU A 55 -12.99 -8.44 -0.40
CA GLU A 55 -12.75 -8.84 0.99
C GLU A 55 -11.32 -8.50 1.45
N ALA A 56 -10.30 -8.85 0.65
CA ALA A 56 -8.91 -8.54 0.96
C ALA A 56 -8.65 -7.03 1.02
N ALA A 57 -9.23 -6.27 0.09
CA ALA A 57 -9.13 -4.80 0.09
C ALA A 57 -9.75 -4.18 1.35
N ARG A 58 -10.89 -4.69 1.82
CA ARG A 58 -11.50 -4.23 3.08
C ARG A 58 -10.63 -4.56 4.29
N ARG A 59 -10.00 -5.74 4.33
CA ARG A 59 -9.06 -6.09 5.41
C ARG A 59 -7.83 -5.17 5.42
N LEU A 60 -7.26 -4.88 4.25
CA LEU A 60 -6.15 -3.93 4.14
C LEU A 60 -6.56 -2.55 4.65
N ARG A 61 -7.74 -2.05 4.24
CA ARG A 61 -8.26 -0.76 4.71
C ARG A 61 -8.41 -0.71 6.24
N VAL A 62 -8.90 -1.79 6.85
CA VAL A 62 -9.02 -1.89 8.31
C VAL A 62 -7.65 -1.89 8.97
N ALA A 63 -6.69 -2.67 8.47
CA ALA A 63 -5.33 -2.70 9.02
C ALA A 63 -4.64 -1.32 8.98
N LEU A 64 -4.81 -0.58 7.88
CA LEU A 64 -4.29 0.80 7.76
C LEU A 64 -4.99 1.74 8.74
N ARG A 65 -6.33 1.65 8.83
CA ARG A 65 -7.13 2.43 9.78
C ARG A 65 -6.68 2.19 11.23
N ASP A 66 -6.52 0.94 11.61
CA ASP A 66 -6.09 0.56 12.96
C ASP A 66 -4.69 1.12 13.24
N GLY A 67 -3.76 1.06 12.28
CA GLY A 67 -2.46 1.70 12.37
C GLY A 67 -2.53 3.21 12.62
N LEU A 68 -3.42 3.93 11.92
CA LEU A 68 -3.63 5.37 12.14
C LEU A 68 -4.17 5.66 13.55
N VAL A 69 -5.11 4.84 14.05
CA VAL A 69 -5.62 4.98 15.42
C VAL A 69 -4.50 4.82 16.44
N GLU A 70 -3.61 3.83 16.28
CA GLU A 70 -2.48 3.61 17.19
C GLU A 70 -1.47 4.77 17.17
N LEU A 71 -1.34 5.48 16.04
CA LEU A 71 -0.53 6.70 15.94
C LEU A 71 -1.22 7.92 16.56
N GLY A 72 -2.49 7.82 16.94
CA GLY A 72 -3.30 8.94 17.44
C GLY A 72 -3.83 9.88 16.35
N GLU A 73 -3.74 9.46 15.08
CA GLU A 73 -4.21 10.21 13.92
C GLU A 73 -5.71 10.02 13.67
N ASP A 74 -6.31 10.90 12.85
CA ASP A 74 -7.67 10.67 12.36
C ASP A 74 -7.67 9.45 11.41
N PRO A 75 -8.36 8.36 11.77
CA PRO A 75 -8.40 7.16 10.95
C PRO A 75 -9.12 7.34 9.60
N GLY A 76 -9.88 8.42 9.43
CA GLY A 76 -10.77 8.60 8.30
C GLY A 76 -11.91 7.57 8.24
N SER A 77 -12.61 7.53 7.10
CA SER A 77 -13.80 6.71 6.86
C SER A 77 -13.54 5.31 6.30
#